data_AF-A0AAU2U7A0-F1
#
_entry.id   AF-A0AAU2U7A0-F1
#
_cell.length_a   1.000
_cell.length_b   1.000
_cell.length_c   1.000
_cell.angle_alpha   90.00
_cell.angle_beta   90.00
_cell.angle_gamma   90.00
#
_symmetry.space_group_name_H-M   'P 1'
#
loop_
_entity.id
_entity.type
_entity.pdbx_description
1 polymer ?
#
loop_
_entity_poly.entity_id
_entity_poly.type
_entity_poly.pdbx_seq_one_letter_code
_entity_poly.pdbx_strand_id
1 'polypeptide(L)'
;MGRKKPGKARRPRVPRQYTLQELQPPGEGYEEWIRVTAGMNPDRIDDPRVSDEALALMKRLVRLGPLYGNKVPKAALYLDDLIDTGQLPIFGDGEKGTLLPLAEAASRFGSQDGDLRESLHNLHAAGMLLLDTDNDHDIAVIRVVAQKPGEPGGPWRFQGDPDAVTAKTCIPDGIWEDLPAEIAGAVMYLRMCRSQLQEPDPKKFGQHEGVNGTAHAKKLFAAALESGAVDEKGCEACPAGHLCTRTED
;
A
#
# COMPACT_ATOMS: atom_id res chain seq x y z
N MET A 1 28.07 27.05 -42.25
CA MET A 1 27.95 26.17 -41.06
C MET A 1 26.62 26.46 -40.35
N GLY A 2 25.61 25.61 -40.52
CA GLY A 2 24.28 25.82 -39.92
C GLY A 2 24.21 25.30 -38.49
N ARG A 3 23.94 26.19 -37.52
CA ARG A 3 23.75 25.85 -36.11
C ARG A 3 22.51 24.96 -35.94
N LYS A 4 22.68 23.71 -35.49
CA LYS A 4 21.57 22.84 -35.05
C LYS A 4 20.87 23.52 -33.86
N LYS A 5 19.56 23.80 -34.00
CA LYS A 5 18.74 24.30 -32.90
C LYS A 5 18.62 23.22 -31.81
N PRO A 6 18.66 23.58 -30.51
CA PRO A 6 18.49 22.61 -29.44
C PRO A 6 17.08 22.01 -29.50
N GLY A 7 16.99 20.69 -29.50
CA GLY A 7 15.71 19.99 -29.47
C GLY A 7 14.93 20.33 -28.19
N LYS A 8 13.63 20.60 -28.32
CA LYS A 8 12.75 20.88 -27.17
C LYS A 8 12.86 19.74 -26.15
N ALA A 9 12.99 20.11 -24.87
CA ALA A 9 12.96 19.16 -23.76
C ALA A 9 11.68 18.32 -23.82
N ARG A 10 11.85 16.99 -23.78
CA ARG A 10 10.73 16.04 -23.79
C ARG A 10 9.94 16.25 -22.49
N ARG A 11 8.64 16.53 -22.59
CA ARG A 11 7.77 16.63 -21.41
C ARG A 11 7.82 15.30 -20.64
N PRO A 12 8.00 15.32 -19.30
CA PRO A 12 7.92 14.13 -18.49
C PRO A 12 6.53 13.49 -18.68
N ARG A 13 6.51 12.19 -18.95
CA ARG A 13 5.28 11.42 -19.08
C ARG A 13 4.73 11.19 -17.68
N VAL A 14 3.49 11.59 -17.42
CA VAL A 14 2.81 11.25 -16.17
C VAL A 14 2.72 9.72 -16.10
N PRO A 15 3.12 9.09 -14.97
CA PRO A 15 2.98 7.65 -14.80
C PRO A 15 1.53 7.24 -15.00
N ARG A 16 1.29 6.19 -15.79
CA ARG A 16 -0.06 5.62 -15.93
C ARG A 16 -0.49 5.09 -14.56
N GLN A 17 -1.66 5.49 -14.11
CA GLN A 17 -2.31 4.88 -12.96
C GLN A 17 -3.10 3.67 -13.46
N TYR A 18 -2.89 2.52 -12.83
CA TYR A 18 -3.61 1.28 -13.11
C TYR A 18 -4.71 1.07 -12.08
N THR A 19 -5.86 0.56 -12.53
CA THR A 19 -6.94 0.15 -11.63
C THR A 19 -6.57 -1.12 -10.87
N LEU A 20 -7.28 -1.40 -9.77
CA LEU A 20 -7.10 -2.66 -9.04
C LEU A 20 -7.27 -3.88 -9.96
N GLN A 21 -8.26 -3.86 -10.86
CA GLN A 21 -8.49 -4.92 -11.84
C GLN A 21 -7.30 -5.12 -12.79
N GLU A 22 -6.71 -4.03 -13.29
CA GLU A 22 -5.57 -4.12 -14.20
C GLU A 22 -4.33 -4.68 -13.50
N LEU A 23 -4.16 -4.42 -12.19
CA LEU A 23 -3.01 -4.88 -11.41
C LEU A 23 -3.08 -6.35 -10.99
N GLN A 24 -4.22 -7.03 -11.24
CA GLN A 24 -4.42 -8.46 -10.98
C GLN A 24 -3.93 -8.90 -9.58
N PRO A 25 -4.63 -8.49 -8.51
CA PRO A 25 -4.27 -8.87 -7.15
C PRO A 25 -4.34 -10.38 -6.97
N PRO A 26 -3.50 -10.95 -6.08
CA PRO A 26 -3.56 -12.37 -5.77
C PRO A 26 -4.83 -12.70 -4.96
N GLY A 27 -5.29 -13.95 -5.06
CA GLY A 27 -6.43 -14.47 -4.31
C GLY A 27 -7.67 -14.68 -5.17
N GLU A 28 -8.45 -15.72 -4.85
CA GLU A 28 -9.62 -16.14 -5.64
C GLU A 28 -10.70 -15.05 -5.75
N GLY A 29 -10.80 -14.19 -4.73
CA GLY A 29 -11.71 -13.05 -4.72
C GLY A 29 -11.46 -12.02 -5.84
N TYR A 30 -10.32 -12.09 -6.53
CA TYR A 30 -9.97 -11.19 -7.65
C TYR A 30 -10.02 -11.86 -9.03
N GLU A 31 -10.34 -13.16 -9.10
CA GLU A 31 -10.54 -13.85 -10.37
C GLU A 31 -11.91 -13.51 -10.98
N GLU A 32 -12.89 -13.22 -10.13
CA GLU A 32 -14.25 -12.88 -10.53
C GLU A 32 -14.57 -11.39 -10.30
N TRP A 33 -15.10 -10.75 -11.34
CA TRP A 33 -15.51 -9.34 -11.33
C TRP A 33 -16.94 -9.20 -11.82
N ILE A 34 -17.82 -8.76 -10.92
CA ILE A 34 -19.24 -8.60 -11.17
C ILE A 34 -19.47 -7.22 -11.82
N ARG A 35 -20.07 -7.21 -13.01
CA ARG A 35 -20.44 -5.97 -13.69
C ARG A 35 -21.72 -5.41 -13.10
N VAL A 36 -21.67 -4.15 -12.70
CA VAL A 36 -22.83 -3.43 -12.16
C VAL A 36 -23.32 -2.44 -13.20
N THR A 37 -24.60 -2.52 -13.55
CA THR A 37 -25.19 -1.56 -14.49
C THR A 37 -25.29 -0.19 -13.82
N ALA A 38 -24.68 0.82 -14.45
CA ALA A 38 -24.74 2.19 -13.95
C ALA A 38 -26.20 2.69 -13.87
N GLY A 39 -26.57 3.30 -12.75
CA GLY A 39 -27.93 3.80 -12.52
C GLY A 39 -28.98 2.72 -12.20
N MET A 40 -28.57 1.47 -11.99
CA MET A 40 -29.44 0.43 -11.45
C MET A 40 -30.00 0.88 -10.09
N ASN A 41 -31.32 0.77 -9.90
CA ASN A 41 -31.98 1.04 -8.64
C ASN A 41 -32.70 -0.25 -8.17
N PRO A 42 -32.17 -0.95 -7.15
CA PRO A 42 -32.71 -2.22 -6.69
C PRO A 42 -34.06 -2.05 -5.98
N ASP A 43 -34.38 -0.88 -5.43
CA ASP A 43 -35.67 -0.63 -4.76
C ASP A 43 -36.85 -0.52 -5.75
N ARG A 44 -36.58 -0.54 -7.06
CA ARG A 44 -37.60 -0.59 -8.11
C ARG A 44 -37.88 -2.01 -8.62
N ILE A 45 -37.22 -3.01 -8.05
CA ILE A 45 -37.43 -4.41 -8.42
C ILE A 45 -38.59 -4.94 -7.58
N ASP A 46 -39.73 -5.16 -8.23
CA ASP A 46 -40.94 -5.76 -7.65
C ASP A 46 -41.24 -7.07 -8.40
N ASP A 47 -40.30 -8.02 -8.34
CA ASP A 47 -40.44 -9.35 -8.96
C ASP A 47 -40.46 -10.41 -7.83
N PRO A 48 -41.59 -11.11 -7.62
CA PRO A 48 -41.73 -12.09 -6.53
C PRO A 48 -40.83 -13.33 -6.68
N ARG A 49 -40.12 -13.47 -7.81
CA ARG A 49 -39.13 -14.54 -8.02
C ARG A 49 -37.75 -14.19 -7.47
N VAL A 50 -37.52 -12.93 -7.11
CA VAL A 50 -36.27 -12.45 -6.52
C VAL A 50 -36.36 -12.67 -5.01
N SER A 51 -35.43 -13.44 -4.44
CA SER A 51 -35.37 -13.63 -2.99
C SER A 51 -34.83 -12.38 -2.28
N ASP A 52 -35.07 -12.29 -0.98
CA ASP A 52 -34.56 -11.19 -0.16
C ASP A 52 -33.02 -11.14 -0.15
N GLU A 53 -32.36 -12.30 -0.19
CA GLU A 53 -30.90 -12.39 -0.28
C GLU A 53 -30.38 -11.86 -1.61
N ALA A 54 -31.08 -12.19 -2.72
CA ALA A 54 -30.74 -11.66 -4.03
C ALA A 54 -30.92 -10.14 -4.09
N LEU A 55 -31.98 -9.62 -3.47
CA LEU A 55 -32.21 -8.18 -3.36
C LEU A 55 -31.13 -7.48 -2.51
N ALA A 56 -30.73 -8.08 -1.39
CA ALA A 56 -29.64 -7.59 -0.54
C ALA A 56 -28.30 -7.54 -1.29
N LEU A 57 -27.96 -8.61 -2.04
CA LEU A 57 -26.77 -8.64 -2.89
C LEU A 57 -26.81 -7.55 -3.97
N MET A 58 -27.95 -7.36 -4.64
CA MET A 58 -28.09 -6.29 -5.64
C MET A 58 -27.89 -4.90 -5.02
N LYS A 59 -28.43 -4.65 -3.82
CA LYS A 59 -28.22 -3.41 -3.06
C LYS A 59 -26.75 -3.18 -2.75
N ARG A 60 -26.06 -4.22 -2.28
CA ARG A 60 -24.62 -4.18 -2.02
C ARG A 60 -23.82 -3.85 -3.29
N LEU A 61 -24.10 -4.54 -4.40
CA LEU A 61 -23.43 -4.30 -5.69
C LEU A 61 -23.65 -2.87 -6.21
N VAL A 62 -24.86 -2.34 -6.12
CA VAL A 62 -25.18 -0.97 -6.54
C VAL A 62 -24.44 0.06 -5.69
N ARG A 63 -24.33 -0.17 -4.38
CA ARG A 63 -23.53 0.68 -3.47
C ARG A 63 -22.04 0.65 -3.80
N LEU A 64 -21.48 -0.53 -4.09
CA LEU A 64 -20.04 -0.71 -4.35
C LEU A 64 -19.63 -0.31 -5.77
N GLY A 65 -20.54 -0.39 -6.75
CA GLY A 65 -20.27 -0.13 -8.17
C GLY A 65 -19.43 1.12 -8.43
N PRO A 66 -19.85 2.31 -7.93
CA PRO A 66 -19.10 3.55 -8.13
C PRO A 66 -17.65 3.52 -7.64
N LEU A 67 -17.37 2.83 -6.53
CA LEU A 67 -16.03 2.77 -5.93
C LEU A 67 -15.04 1.94 -6.78
N TYR A 68 -15.55 0.96 -7.52
CA TYR A 68 -14.75 0.04 -8.34
C TYR A 68 -14.94 0.24 -9.85
N GLY A 69 -15.43 1.41 -10.29
CA GLY A 69 -15.63 1.68 -11.72
C GLY A 69 -16.64 0.73 -12.38
N ASN A 70 -17.70 0.37 -11.65
CA ASN A 70 -18.79 -0.52 -12.05
C ASN A 70 -18.37 -1.98 -12.36
N LYS A 71 -17.19 -2.38 -11.89
CA LYS A 71 -16.74 -3.78 -11.88
C LYS A 71 -16.29 -4.10 -10.46
N VAL A 72 -17.15 -4.76 -9.69
CA VAL A 72 -16.90 -5.06 -8.28
C VAL A 72 -16.21 -6.43 -8.19
N PRO A 73 -15.00 -6.52 -7.59
CA PRO A 73 -14.38 -7.82 -7.39
C PRO A 73 -15.16 -8.61 -6.33
N LYS A 74 -15.20 -9.94 -6.44
CA LYS A 74 -15.81 -10.81 -5.42
C LYS A 74 -15.22 -10.55 -4.02
N ALA A 75 -13.92 -10.25 -3.95
CA ALA A 75 -13.22 -9.81 -2.73
C ALA A 75 -13.87 -8.62 -2.02
N ALA A 76 -14.47 -7.68 -2.75
CA ALA A 76 -15.16 -6.55 -2.14
C ALA A 76 -16.49 -6.98 -1.47
N LEU A 77 -17.11 -8.08 -1.91
CA LEU A 77 -18.28 -8.62 -1.21
C LEU A 77 -17.87 -9.24 0.13
N TYR A 78 -16.76 -9.99 0.14
CA TYR A 78 -16.20 -10.53 1.38
C TYR A 78 -15.81 -9.43 2.37
N LEU A 79 -15.23 -8.33 1.90
CA LEU A 79 -14.96 -7.18 2.76
C LEU A 79 -16.25 -6.60 3.37
N ASP A 80 -17.31 -6.48 2.59
CA ASP A 80 -18.60 -5.97 3.07
C ASP A 80 -19.22 -6.91 4.12
N ASP A 81 -19.09 -8.23 3.92
CA ASP A 81 -19.50 -9.26 4.90
C ASP A 81 -18.68 -9.17 6.20
N LEU A 82 -17.36 -9.00 6.12
CA LEU A 82 -16.51 -8.82 7.30
C LEU A 82 -16.91 -7.58 8.09
N ILE A 83 -17.20 -6.48 7.40
CA ILE A 83 -17.67 -5.24 8.06
C ILE A 83 -19.01 -5.48 8.77
N ASP A 84 -19.92 -6.25 8.17
CA ASP A 84 -21.22 -6.61 8.78
C ASP A 84 -21.05 -7.41 10.09
N THR A 85 -19.96 -8.17 10.25
CA THR A 85 -19.66 -8.88 11.51
C THR A 85 -19.19 -7.95 12.65
N GLY A 86 -18.72 -6.74 12.31
CA GLY A 86 -18.12 -5.82 13.27
C GLY A 86 -16.70 -6.18 13.72
N GLN A 87 -16.09 -7.23 13.15
CA GLN A 87 -14.72 -7.66 13.43
C GLN A 87 -13.95 -7.87 12.12
N LEU A 88 -12.73 -7.33 12.08
CA LEU A 88 -11.86 -7.39 10.92
C LEU A 88 -10.67 -8.30 11.21
N PRO A 89 -10.60 -9.51 10.65
CA PRO A 89 -9.39 -10.34 10.70
C PRO A 89 -8.30 -9.68 9.85
N ILE A 90 -7.27 -9.12 10.48
CA ILE A 90 -6.16 -8.43 9.81
C ILE A 90 -4.86 -9.19 10.01
N PHE A 91 -4.14 -9.44 8.93
CA PHE A 91 -2.77 -9.96 8.91
C PHE A 91 -1.81 -8.84 8.49
N GLY A 92 -0.84 -8.53 9.35
CA GLY A 92 0.12 -7.45 9.11
C GLY A 92 1.48 -7.58 9.80
N ASP A 93 1.57 -8.24 10.97
CA ASP A 93 2.79 -8.19 11.80
C ASP A 93 3.31 -9.58 12.28
N GLY A 94 2.89 -10.68 11.64
CA GLY A 94 3.36 -12.04 11.96
C GLY A 94 2.37 -13.14 11.58
N GLU A 95 2.69 -14.39 11.91
CA GLU A 95 1.94 -15.60 11.51
C GLU A 95 0.50 -15.67 12.05
N LYS A 96 0.11 -14.86 13.03
CA LYS A 96 -1.23 -14.90 13.63
C LYS A 96 -2.01 -13.64 13.31
N GLY A 97 -3.07 -13.79 12.52
CA GLY A 97 -4.04 -12.73 12.25
C GLY A 97 -4.66 -12.21 13.54
N THR A 98 -4.85 -10.90 13.60
CA THR A 98 -5.51 -10.23 14.73
C THR A 98 -6.95 -9.93 14.35
N LEU A 99 -7.89 -10.28 15.22
CA LEU A 99 -9.29 -9.86 15.09
C LEU A 99 -9.43 -8.45 15.67
N LEU A 100 -9.58 -7.46 14.78
CA LEU A 100 -9.69 -6.06 15.16
C LEU A 100 -11.16 -5.63 15.21
N PRO A 101 -11.68 -5.15 16.36
CA PRO A 101 -13.01 -4.56 16.41
C PRO A 101 -13.14 -3.37 15.46
N LEU A 102 -14.28 -3.23 14.81
CA LEU A 102 -14.51 -2.20 13.80
C LEU A 102 -14.30 -0.77 14.34
N ALA A 103 -14.64 -0.52 15.61
CA ALA A 103 -14.40 0.76 16.28
C ALA A 103 -12.91 1.09 16.42
N GLU A 104 -12.07 0.07 16.65
CA GLU A 104 -10.62 0.23 16.73
C GLU A 104 -9.99 0.38 15.34
N ALA A 105 -10.54 -0.32 14.34
CA ALA A 105 -10.16 -0.16 12.94
C ALA A 105 -10.39 1.28 12.45
N ALA A 106 -11.46 1.95 12.89
CA ALA A 106 -11.72 3.36 12.56
C ALA A 106 -10.55 4.27 12.93
N SER A 107 -10.03 4.11 14.15
CA SER A 107 -8.86 4.84 14.65
C SER A 107 -7.60 4.50 13.85
N ARG A 108 -7.38 3.20 13.57
CA ARG A 108 -6.17 2.73 12.87
C ARG A 108 -6.11 3.15 11.41
N PHE A 109 -7.25 3.23 10.72
CA PHE A 109 -7.34 3.61 9.31
C PHE A 109 -7.72 5.09 9.09
N GLY A 110 -7.77 5.89 10.15
CA GLY A 110 -7.95 7.35 10.06
C GLY A 110 -9.38 7.80 9.72
N SER A 111 -10.39 6.97 10.00
CA SER A 111 -11.80 7.32 9.79
C SER A 111 -12.33 8.05 11.03
N GLN A 112 -11.90 9.30 11.25
CA GLN A 112 -12.32 10.06 12.45
C GLN A 112 -13.74 10.64 12.32
N ASP A 113 -14.23 10.92 11.09
CA ASP A 113 -15.52 11.59 10.84
C ASP A 113 -16.36 11.00 9.67
N GLY A 114 -15.93 9.88 9.06
CA GLY A 114 -16.53 9.31 7.85
C GLY A 114 -17.11 7.89 8.01
N ASP A 115 -17.91 7.44 7.03
CA ASP A 115 -18.39 6.06 6.94
C ASP A 115 -17.19 5.12 6.75
N LEU A 116 -16.82 4.41 7.83
CA LEU A 116 -15.70 3.48 7.83
C LEU A 116 -15.82 2.40 6.74
N ARG A 117 -17.05 1.99 6.39
CA ARG A 117 -17.26 1.03 5.29
C ARG A 117 -16.74 1.61 3.99
N GLU A 118 -17.13 2.84 3.68
CA GLU A 118 -16.65 3.55 2.49
C GLU A 118 -15.12 3.73 2.53
N SER A 119 -14.55 4.11 3.69
CA SER A 119 -13.11 4.23 3.88
C SER A 119 -12.35 2.93 3.60
N LEU A 120 -12.83 1.80 4.13
CA LEU A 120 -12.22 0.48 3.89
C LEU A 120 -12.33 0.07 2.42
N HIS A 121 -13.47 0.32 1.77
CA HIS A 121 -13.61 0.05 0.34
C HIS A 121 -12.73 0.94 -0.53
N ASN A 122 -12.52 2.20 -0.15
CA ASN A 122 -11.59 3.10 -0.83
C ASN A 122 -10.14 2.62 -0.70
N LEU A 123 -9.72 2.20 0.50
CA LEU A 123 -8.40 1.59 0.71
C LEU A 123 -8.24 0.30 -0.11
N HIS A 124 -9.28 -0.55 -0.14
CA HIS A 124 -9.31 -1.75 -0.95
C HIS A 124 -9.22 -1.43 -2.47
N ALA A 125 -10.03 -0.50 -2.97
CA ALA A 125 -10.04 -0.07 -4.37
C ALA A 125 -8.71 0.57 -4.80
N ALA A 126 -8.03 1.26 -3.88
CA ALA A 126 -6.70 1.82 -4.10
C ALA A 126 -5.59 0.75 -4.15
N GLY A 127 -5.87 -0.46 -3.67
CA GLY A 127 -4.91 -1.56 -3.52
C GLY A 127 -4.03 -1.42 -2.28
N MET A 128 -4.52 -0.79 -1.22
CA MET A 128 -3.83 -0.66 0.08
C MET A 128 -4.21 -1.77 1.06
N LEU A 129 -5.40 -2.35 0.88
CA LEU A 129 -5.87 -3.53 1.56
C LEU A 129 -6.27 -4.53 0.49
N LEU A 130 -5.92 -5.81 0.67
CA LEU A 130 -6.47 -6.90 -0.14
C LEU A 130 -7.07 -7.97 0.76
N LEU A 131 -7.93 -8.79 0.20
CA LEU A 131 -8.56 -9.91 0.88
C LEU A 131 -7.90 -11.17 0.39
N ASP A 132 -7.48 -12.00 1.33
CA ASP A 132 -7.09 -13.37 1.07
C ASP A 132 -8.19 -14.28 1.61
N THR A 133 -8.42 -15.42 0.98
CA THR A 133 -9.41 -16.40 1.43
C THR A 133 -8.68 -17.67 1.81
N ASP A 134 -8.78 -18.05 3.08
CA ASP A 134 -8.32 -19.35 3.51
C ASP A 134 -9.33 -20.40 3.05
N ASN A 135 -8.99 -21.09 1.96
CA ASN A 135 -9.83 -22.11 1.33
C ASN A 135 -10.16 -23.28 2.27
N ASP A 136 -9.32 -23.55 3.27
CA ASP A 136 -9.56 -24.65 4.21
C ASP A 136 -10.59 -24.29 5.27
N HIS A 137 -10.77 -22.99 5.55
CA HIS A 137 -11.60 -22.52 6.66
C HIS A 137 -12.76 -21.62 6.22
N ASP A 138 -12.85 -21.26 4.94
CA ASP A 138 -13.84 -20.32 4.38
C ASP A 138 -13.81 -18.96 5.10
N ILE A 139 -12.61 -18.52 5.51
CA ILE A 139 -12.40 -17.26 6.23
C ILE A 139 -11.71 -16.28 5.29
N ALA A 140 -12.36 -15.15 5.05
CA ALA A 140 -11.72 -14.01 4.41
C ALA A 140 -10.87 -13.24 5.43
N VAL A 141 -9.64 -12.92 5.06
CA VAL A 141 -8.69 -12.17 5.90
C VAL A 141 -8.19 -10.95 5.16
N ILE A 142 -8.05 -9.84 5.87
CA ILE A 142 -7.55 -8.59 5.33
C ILE A 142 -6.02 -8.60 5.44
N ARG A 143 -5.36 -8.42 4.30
CA ARG A 143 -3.91 -8.25 4.21
C ARG A 143 -3.58 -6.79 3.90
N VAL A 144 -2.73 -6.20 4.72
CA VAL A 144 -2.26 -4.83 4.48
C VAL A 144 -1.16 -4.85 3.42
N VAL A 145 -1.33 -4.09 2.35
CA VAL A 145 -0.38 -4.05 1.24
C VAL A 145 0.81 -3.16 1.62
N ALA A 146 2.00 -3.75 1.70
CA ALA A 146 3.25 -3.02 1.87
C ALA A 146 3.73 -2.41 0.54
N GLN A 147 3.54 -3.14 -0.57
CA GLN A 147 3.89 -2.68 -1.91
C GLN A 147 2.81 -3.04 -2.92
N LYS A 148 2.23 -2.02 -3.54
CA LYS A 148 1.42 -2.19 -4.73
C LYS A 148 2.32 -2.25 -5.98
N PRO A 149 2.07 -3.16 -6.93
CA PRO A 149 2.77 -3.17 -8.21
C PRO A 149 2.61 -1.84 -8.96
N GLY A 150 3.69 -1.40 -9.60
CA GLY A 150 3.66 -0.22 -10.48
C GLY A 150 3.02 -0.50 -11.84
N GLU A 151 2.91 -1.77 -12.23
CA GLU A 151 2.35 -2.24 -13.50
C GLU A 151 1.74 -3.64 -13.37
N PRO A 152 0.83 -4.04 -14.29
CA PRO A 152 0.25 -5.39 -14.32
C PRO A 152 1.31 -6.49 -14.37
N GLY A 153 1.13 -7.54 -13.57
CA GLY A 153 2.07 -8.67 -13.46
C GLY A 153 3.27 -8.42 -12.54
N GLY A 154 3.40 -7.22 -11.97
CA GLY A 154 4.38 -6.97 -10.91
C GLY A 154 3.99 -7.63 -9.57
N PRO A 155 4.95 -7.84 -8.66
CA PRO A 155 4.70 -8.53 -7.40
C PRO A 155 3.93 -7.66 -6.41
N TRP A 156 2.91 -8.24 -5.79
CA TRP A 156 2.27 -7.70 -4.59
C TRP A 156 3.09 -8.07 -3.37
N ARG A 157 3.30 -7.13 -2.45
CA ARG A 157 3.96 -7.41 -1.16
C ARG A 157 3.07 -6.97 -0.03
N PHE A 158 2.97 -7.78 1.02
CA PHE A 158 2.09 -7.54 2.14
C PHE A 158 2.88 -7.34 3.42
N GLN A 159 2.37 -6.50 4.33
CA GLN A 159 2.99 -6.37 5.64
C GLN A 159 3.06 -7.74 6.32
N GLY A 160 4.24 -8.05 6.90
CA GLY A 160 4.49 -9.30 7.59
C GLY A 160 5.02 -10.45 6.74
N ASP A 161 5.03 -10.36 5.41
CA ASP A 161 5.67 -11.38 4.58
C ASP A 161 7.19 -11.36 4.76
N PRO A 162 7.87 -12.53 4.78
CA PRO A 162 9.34 -12.61 4.85
C PRO A 162 10.02 -11.83 3.71
N ASP A 163 9.41 -11.84 2.53
CA ASP A 163 9.90 -11.15 1.33
C ASP A 163 9.39 -9.70 1.25
N ALA A 164 8.38 -9.34 2.04
CA ALA A 164 7.98 -7.95 2.25
C ALA A 164 8.83 -7.31 3.32
N VAL A 165 10.14 -7.52 3.23
CA VAL A 165 11.15 -6.66 3.84
C VAL A 165 10.89 -5.25 3.32
N THR A 166 9.97 -4.54 3.98
CA THR A 166 10.25 -3.18 4.41
C THR A 166 11.67 -3.27 4.92
N ALA A 167 12.63 -2.75 4.17
CA ALA A 167 13.90 -2.38 4.76
C ALA A 167 13.50 -1.33 5.80
N LYS A 168 13.17 -1.80 7.01
CA LYS A 168 12.76 -1.01 8.16
C LYS A 168 14.03 -0.31 8.62
N THR A 169 14.39 0.77 7.91
CA THR A 169 15.57 1.56 8.23
C THR A 169 15.29 2.31 9.51
N CYS A 170 15.75 1.75 10.63
CA CYS A 170 15.82 2.45 11.90
C CYS A 170 16.99 3.43 11.86
N ILE A 171 16.73 4.69 12.21
CA ILE A 171 17.78 5.68 12.43
C ILE A 171 17.84 5.95 13.94
N PRO A 172 18.99 5.69 14.60
CA PRO A 172 19.18 6.04 16.00
C PRO A 172 18.96 7.54 16.24
N ASP A 173 18.30 7.90 17.33
CA ASP A 173 18.17 9.29 17.76
C ASP A 173 19.53 9.83 18.20
N GLY A 174 19.79 11.10 17.92
CA GLY A 174 21.11 11.71 18.13
C GLY A 174 22.19 11.37 17.08
N ILE A 175 21.99 10.39 16.19
CA ILE A 175 23.02 10.06 15.17
C ILE A 175 23.34 11.23 14.24
N TRP A 176 22.42 12.18 14.12
CA TRP A 176 22.58 13.39 13.32
C TRP A 176 23.65 14.33 13.84
N GLU A 177 23.98 14.26 15.14
CA GLU A 177 25.02 15.09 15.76
C GLU A 177 26.42 14.56 15.42
N ASP A 178 26.54 13.26 15.18
CA ASP A 178 27.81 12.56 14.91
C ASP A 178 28.11 12.37 13.41
N LEU A 179 27.12 12.60 12.54
CA LEU A 179 27.28 12.40 11.10
C LEU A 179 27.63 13.70 10.35
N PRO A 180 28.64 13.66 9.47
CA PRO A 180 28.83 14.72 8.47
C PRO A 180 27.56 14.94 7.65
N ALA A 181 27.22 16.20 7.36
CA ALA A 181 25.96 16.58 6.71
C ALA A 181 25.69 15.84 5.38
N GLU A 182 26.73 15.56 4.59
CA GLU A 182 26.61 14.81 3.33
C GLU A 182 26.25 13.33 3.56
N ILE A 183 26.76 12.74 4.65
CA ILE A 183 26.43 11.37 5.05
C ILE A 183 25.03 11.32 5.65
N ALA A 184 24.65 12.30 6.47
CA ALA A 184 23.28 12.44 6.97
C ALA A 184 22.25 12.56 5.82
N GLY A 185 22.56 13.36 4.79
CA GLY A 185 21.76 13.46 3.58
C GLY A 185 21.63 12.12 2.83
N ALA A 186 22.71 11.35 2.76
CA ALA A 186 22.69 10.01 2.18
C ALA A 186 21.86 9.01 3.01
N VAL A 187 21.98 9.01 4.34
CA VAL A 187 21.15 8.20 5.26
C VAL A 187 19.66 8.50 5.04
N MET A 188 19.28 9.77 4.97
CA MET A 188 17.89 10.18 4.72
C MET A 188 17.38 9.73 3.35
N TYR A 189 18.20 9.85 2.31
CA TYR A 189 17.83 9.42 0.97
C TYR A 189 17.68 7.89 0.88
N LEU A 190 18.60 7.15 1.49
CA LEU A 190 18.51 5.69 1.60
C LEU A 190 17.22 5.29 2.31
N ARG A 191 16.94 5.87 3.48
CA ARG A 191 15.68 5.63 4.22
C ARG A 191 14.44 5.92 3.37
N MET A 192 14.41 7.05 2.67
CA MET A 192 13.28 7.41 1.80
C MET A 192 13.10 6.41 0.66
N CYS A 193 14.19 5.98 0.01
CA CYS A 193 14.11 4.98 -1.05
C CYS A 193 13.61 3.64 -0.48
N ARG A 194 14.16 3.21 0.65
CA ARG A 194 13.80 1.97 1.34
C ARG A 194 12.35 1.97 1.84
N SER A 195 11.86 3.07 2.41
CA SER A 195 10.45 3.21 2.82
C SER A 195 9.48 3.20 1.63
N GLN A 196 9.96 3.61 0.45
CA GLN A 196 9.22 3.52 -0.81
C GLN A 196 9.48 2.22 -1.59
N LEU A 197 10.25 1.28 -1.02
CA LEU A 197 10.66 0.03 -1.66
C LEU A 197 11.31 0.24 -3.04
N GLN A 198 12.09 1.31 -3.15
CA GLN A 198 12.89 1.66 -4.30
C GLN A 198 14.37 1.39 -4.01
N GLU A 199 15.07 0.88 -5.02
CA GLU A 199 16.53 0.85 -4.98
C GLU A 199 17.08 2.29 -5.06
N PRO A 200 17.99 2.68 -4.16
CA PRO A 200 18.56 4.01 -4.16
C PRO A 200 19.39 4.25 -5.43
N ASP A 201 18.97 5.22 -6.25
CA ASP A 201 19.69 5.59 -7.47
C ASP A 201 20.79 6.63 -7.19
N PRO A 202 22.09 6.27 -7.29
CA PRO A 202 23.19 7.21 -7.06
C PRO A 202 23.29 8.30 -8.13
N LYS A 203 22.73 8.08 -9.33
CA LYS A 203 22.69 9.08 -10.40
C LYS A 203 21.67 10.17 -10.08
N LYS A 204 20.51 9.80 -9.54
CA LYS A 204 19.50 10.74 -9.06
C LYS A 204 19.99 11.50 -7.83
N PHE A 205 20.58 10.80 -6.85
CA PHE A 205 21.13 11.45 -5.66
C PHE A 205 22.31 12.39 -5.99
N GLY A 206 23.18 11.97 -6.91
CA GLY A 206 24.32 12.78 -7.38
C GLY A 206 23.99 14.02 -8.20
N GLN A 207 22.70 14.36 -8.34
CA GLN A 207 22.25 15.64 -8.92
C GLN A 207 21.94 16.69 -7.85
N HIS A 208 21.90 16.32 -6.57
CA HIS A 208 21.68 17.27 -5.48
C HIS A 208 22.89 18.18 -5.29
N GLU A 209 22.62 19.43 -4.93
CA GLU A 209 23.66 20.41 -4.58
C GLU A 209 24.53 19.87 -3.44
N GLY A 210 25.86 19.95 -3.60
CA GLY A 210 26.84 19.36 -2.67
C GLY A 210 27.20 17.90 -2.99
N VAL A 211 26.33 17.12 -3.63
CA VAL A 211 26.62 15.74 -4.02
C VAL A 211 27.27 15.75 -5.40
N ASN A 212 28.59 15.95 -5.43
CA ASN A 212 29.44 16.10 -6.64
C ASN A 212 29.44 14.89 -7.62
N GLY A 213 28.29 14.54 -8.17
CA GLY A 213 28.09 13.50 -9.17
C GLY A 213 27.89 12.08 -8.62
N THR A 214 27.59 11.16 -9.54
CA THR A 214 27.23 9.76 -9.24
C THR A 214 28.33 8.99 -8.50
N ALA A 215 29.59 9.25 -8.81
CA ALA A 215 30.71 8.58 -8.13
C ALA A 215 30.80 9.01 -6.66
N HIS A 216 30.53 10.28 -6.36
CA HIS A 216 30.50 10.78 -4.99
C HIS A 216 29.29 10.24 -4.22
N ALA A 217 28.10 10.24 -4.85
CA ALA A 217 26.90 9.64 -4.30
C ALA A 217 27.09 8.18 -3.85
N LYS A 218 27.77 7.35 -4.68
CA LYS A 218 28.08 5.95 -4.30
C LYS A 218 28.96 5.85 -3.06
N LYS A 219 29.95 6.74 -2.92
CA LYS A 219 30.81 6.78 -1.73
C LYS A 219 30.03 7.19 -0.48
N LEU A 220 29.15 8.18 -0.60
CA LEU A 220 28.29 8.62 0.50
C LEU A 220 27.31 7.51 0.92
N PHE A 221 26.76 6.74 -0.02
CA PHE A 221 25.92 5.58 0.32
C PHE A 221 26.70 4.50 1.06
N ALA A 222 27.92 4.17 0.60
CA ALA A 222 28.77 3.21 1.31
C ALA A 222 29.09 3.69 2.73
N ALA A 223 29.48 4.96 2.89
CA ALA A 223 29.76 5.54 4.20
C ALA A 223 28.54 5.57 5.13
N ALA A 224 27.34 5.84 4.58
CA ALA A 224 26.09 5.81 5.34
C ALA A 224 25.69 4.40 5.82
N LEU A 225 26.03 3.36 5.06
CA LEU A 225 25.82 1.97 5.47
C LEU A 225 26.88 1.53 6.50
N GLU A 226 28.14 1.91 6.28
CA GLU A 226 29.26 1.63 7.20
C GLU A 226 29.12 2.35 8.54
N SER A 227 28.43 3.50 8.59
CA SER A 227 28.21 4.24 9.83
C SER A 227 27.24 3.56 10.79
N GLY A 228 26.56 2.49 10.36
CA GLY A 228 25.54 1.80 11.16
C GLY A 228 24.27 2.63 11.39
N ALA A 229 24.14 3.79 10.74
CA ALA A 229 22.98 4.67 10.85
C ALA A 229 21.77 4.19 10.03
N VAL A 230 22.01 3.24 9.13
CA VAL A 230 21.02 2.52 8.34
C VAL A 230 21.12 1.06 8.75
N ASP A 231 20.40 0.67 9.81
CA ASP A 231 20.31 -0.76 10.16
C ASP A 231 19.21 -1.42 9.31
N GLU A 232 19.61 -2.38 8.49
CA GLU A 232 18.72 -3.17 7.63
C GLU A 232 18.14 -4.39 8.37
N LYS A 233 18.63 -4.72 9.58
CA LYS A 233 18.28 -5.98 10.28
C LYS A 233 17.07 -5.90 11.19
N GLY A 234 16.47 -4.73 11.39
CA GLY A 234 15.28 -4.58 12.24
C GLY A 234 15.57 -4.91 13.71
N CYS A 235 15.79 -3.89 14.54
CA CYS A 235 16.04 -4.11 15.98
C CYS A 235 14.85 -4.78 16.68
N GLU A 236 15.13 -5.83 17.46
CA GLU A 236 14.16 -6.58 18.28
C GLU A 236 13.57 -5.75 19.45
N ALA A 237 14.20 -4.65 19.81
CA ALA A 237 13.68 -3.67 20.76
C ALA A 237 14.09 -2.29 20.26
N CYS A 238 13.12 -1.43 19.94
CA CYS A 238 13.40 0.00 19.75
C CYS A 238 13.10 0.69 21.07
N PRO A 239 14.07 0.83 22.00
CA PRO A 239 13.90 1.71 23.14
C PRO A 239 13.74 3.16 22.64
N ALA A 240 12.98 3.96 23.37
CA ALA A 240 12.71 5.37 23.07
C ALA A 240 14.00 6.10 22.70
N GLY A 241 14.09 6.56 21.45
CA GLY A 241 15.31 7.17 20.89
C GLY A 241 15.70 6.64 19.52
N HIS A 242 14.75 6.28 18.65
CA HIS A 242 15.00 6.04 17.22
C HIS A 242 13.86 6.67 16.41
N LEU A 243 14.15 7.28 15.25
CA LEU A 243 13.13 7.75 14.29
C LEU A 243 12.58 6.55 13.52
N CYS A 244 11.78 5.73 14.20
CA CYS A 244 11.11 4.58 13.63
C CYS A 244 9.87 5.03 12.82
N THR A 245 9.54 4.33 11.73
CA THR A 245 8.23 4.46 11.06
C THR A 245 7.14 3.62 11.75
N ARG A 246 7.42 3.03 12.93
CA ARG A 246 6.39 2.41 13.78
C ARG A 246 5.56 3.53 14.41
N THR A 247 4.24 3.41 14.38
CA THR A 247 3.38 4.07 15.36
C THR A 247 3.61 3.40 16.72
N GLU A 248 3.77 4.22 17.77
CA GLU A 248 3.93 3.74 19.14
C GLU A 248 2.72 2.88 19.54
N ASP A 249 3.00 1.77 20.24
CA ASP A 249 1.98 0.93 20.90
C ASP A 249 1.37 1.67 22.11
#